data_AF-A0A4R8MBT4-F1
#
_entry.id   AF-A0A4R8MBT4-F1
#
_cell.length_a   1.000
_cell.length_b   1.000
_cell.length_c   1.000
_cell.angle_alpha   90.00
_cell.angle_beta   90.00
_cell.angle_gamma   90.00
#
_symmetry.space_group_name_H-M   'P 1'
#
loop_
_entity.id
_entity.type
_entity.pdbx_description
1 polymer ?
#
loop_
_entity_poly.entity_id
_entity_poly.type
_entity_poly.pdbx_seq_one_letter_code
_entity_poly.pdbx_strand_id
1 'polypeptide(L)'
;MERFNDFFQQSFLGKVEMFSVDELTNGSLAFENRHNTTWRYSKIGGKTPVKALASMKRTLRFPDPEAPPPDWRKEPEKGRYHFVRLIRSDLRLNIFGESFSVPPELEFEYAVATIDVKEQKLTISHDGKLMKQIEYMR
;
A
#
# COMPACT_ATOMS: atom_id res chain seq x y z
N MET A 1 -4.55 10.89 -10.29
CA MET A 1 -4.94 9.70 -9.51
C MET A 1 -4.30 8.50 -10.17
N GLU A 2 -3.53 7.71 -9.44
CA GLU A 2 -2.93 6.47 -9.96
C GLU A 2 -3.96 5.34 -9.85
N ARG A 3 -4.23 4.64 -10.96
CA ARG A 3 -5.19 3.52 -11.03
C ARG A 3 -4.51 2.27 -11.59
N PHE A 4 -3.38 1.89 -11.00
CA PHE A 4 -2.58 0.76 -11.48
C PHE A 4 -3.42 -0.51 -11.64
N ASN A 5 -4.22 -0.87 -10.63
CA ASN A 5 -5.02 -2.09 -10.65
C ASN A 5 -6.08 -2.08 -11.77
N ASP A 6 -6.80 -0.96 -11.95
CA ASP A 6 -7.77 -0.84 -13.06
C ASP A 6 -7.06 -0.97 -14.41
N PHE A 7 -5.89 -0.33 -14.53
CA PHE A 7 -5.10 -0.37 -15.74
C PHE A 7 -4.52 -1.76 -16.03
N PHE A 8 -4.05 -2.47 -15.00
CA PHE A 8 -3.60 -3.86 -15.05
C PHE A 8 -4.74 -4.77 -15.51
N GLN A 9 -5.93 -4.62 -14.92
CA GLN A 9 -7.13 -5.37 -15.31
C GLN A 9 -7.49 -5.13 -16.78
N GLN A 10 -7.60 -3.87 -17.20
CA GLN A 10 -8.08 -3.52 -18.54
C GLN A 10 -7.02 -3.75 -19.63
N SER A 11 -5.74 -3.67 -19.31
CA SER A 11 -4.67 -3.66 -20.31
C SER A 11 -3.89 -4.97 -20.38
N PHE A 12 -3.96 -5.80 -19.34
CA PHE A 12 -3.30 -7.10 -19.30
C PHE A 12 -4.31 -8.22 -19.09
N LEU A 13 -4.93 -8.34 -17.91
CA LEU A 13 -5.81 -9.47 -17.59
C LEU A 13 -7.02 -9.61 -18.52
N GLY A 14 -7.58 -8.49 -18.97
CA GLY A 14 -8.72 -8.48 -19.89
C GLY A 14 -8.36 -8.55 -21.38
N LYS A 15 -7.08 -8.65 -21.74
CA LYS A 15 -6.61 -8.57 -23.14
C LYS A 15 -5.69 -9.71 -23.56
N VAL A 16 -5.04 -10.38 -22.62
CA VAL A 16 -4.10 -11.46 -22.90
C VAL A 16 -4.75 -12.76 -22.43
N GLU A 17 -4.99 -13.68 -23.36
CA GLU A 17 -5.38 -15.05 -23.01
C GLU A 17 -4.15 -15.78 -22.43
N MET A 18 -4.36 -16.44 -21.31
CA MET A 18 -3.33 -17.19 -20.58
C MET A 18 -3.95 -18.50 -20.12
N PHE A 19 -3.26 -19.60 -20.35
CA PHE A 19 -3.74 -20.96 -20.10
C PHE A 19 -2.97 -21.66 -18.98
N SER A 20 -1.96 -21.00 -18.40
CA SER A 20 -1.18 -21.52 -17.29
C SER A 20 -0.80 -20.45 -16.27
N VAL A 21 -0.44 -20.91 -15.06
CA VAL A 21 0.11 -20.04 -14.01
C VAL A 21 1.44 -19.44 -14.46
N ASP A 22 2.28 -20.21 -15.17
CA ASP A 22 3.58 -19.72 -15.66
C ASP A 22 3.41 -18.58 -16.68
N GLU A 23 2.44 -18.70 -17.59
CA GLU A 23 2.10 -17.62 -18.52
C GLU A 23 1.60 -16.36 -17.79
N LEU A 24 0.74 -16.53 -16.78
CA LEU A 24 0.27 -15.43 -15.96
C LEU A 24 1.41 -14.74 -15.21
N THR A 25 2.31 -15.52 -14.58
CA THR A 25 3.46 -14.99 -13.84
C THR A 25 4.40 -14.22 -14.77
N ASN A 26 4.78 -14.81 -15.90
CA ASN A 26 5.68 -14.17 -16.85
C ASN A 26 5.06 -12.90 -17.46
N GLY A 27 3.76 -12.95 -17.80
CA GLY A 27 3.03 -11.81 -18.33
C GLY A 27 2.88 -10.68 -17.31
N SER A 28 2.60 -11.00 -16.04
CA SER A 28 2.51 -10.01 -14.95
C SER A 28 3.85 -9.30 -14.77
N LEU A 29 4.95 -10.06 -14.68
CA LEU A 29 6.30 -9.51 -14.54
C LEU A 29 6.67 -8.59 -15.71
N ALA A 30 6.35 -9.01 -16.94
CA ALA A 30 6.61 -8.20 -18.13
C ALA A 30 5.80 -6.89 -18.11
N PHE A 31 4.52 -6.95 -17.71
CA PHE A 31 3.67 -5.78 -17.60
C PHE A 31 4.16 -4.80 -16.52
N GLU A 32 4.45 -5.30 -15.32
CA GLU A 32 4.98 -4.52 -14.20
C GLU A 32 6.33 -3.87 -14.54
N ASN A 33 7.23 -4.61 -15.18
CA ASN A 33 8.53 -4.07 -15.59
C ASN A 33 8.36 -2.97 -16.62
N ARG A 34 7.53 -3.18 -17.66
CA ARG A 34 7.20 -2.14 -18.65
C ARG A 34 6.57 -0.94 -17.96
N HIS A 35 5.70 -1.18 -16.98
CA HIS A 35 5.05 -0.13 -16.22
C HIS A 35 6.05 0.77 -15.51
N ASN A 36 6.90 0.15 -14.71
CA ASN A 36 7.83 0.82 -13.83
C ASN A 36 8.97 1.53 -14.58
N THR A 37 9.23 1.12 -15.84
CA THR A 37 10.28 1.69 -16.69
C THR A 37 9.79 2.72 -17.71
N THR A 38 8.50 2.71 -18.08
CA THR A 38 7.98 3.52 -19.21
C THR A 38 7.07 4.66 -18.76
N TRP A 39 6.10 4.40 -17.88
CA TRP A 39 5.10 5.42 -17.53
C TRP A 39 5.67 6.46 -16.57
N ARG A 40 5.38 7.74 -16.87
CA ARG A 40 5.87 8.90 -16.13
C ARG A 40 4.74 9.53 -15.35
N TYR A 41 5.01 9.92 -14.11
CA TYR A 41 4.01 10.52 -13.24
C TYR A 41 4.41 11.94 -12.85
N SER A 42 3.48 12.88 -13.00
CA SER A 42 3.68 14.27 -12.59
C SER A 42 3.99 14.40 -11.10
N LYS A 43 3.39 13.54 -10.26
CA LYS A 43 3.59 13.50 -8.80
C LYS A 43 5.01 13.14 -8.36
N ILE A 44 5.79 12.47 -9.22
CA ILE A 44 7.21 12.16 -8.98
C ILE A 44 8.13 12.94 -9.92
N GLY A 45 7.70 14.14 -10.33
CA GLY A 45 8.49 15.06 -11.16
C GLY A 45 8.67 14.59 -12.60
N GLY A 46 7.68 13.90 -13.17
CA GLY A 46 7.74 13.37 -14.53
C GLY A 46 8.72 12.20 -14.71
N LYS A 47 9.18 11.61 -13.61
CA LYS A 47 10.02 10.41 -13.60
C LYS A 47 9.16 9.15 -13.74
N THR A 48 9.79 8.06 -14.14
CA THR A 48 9.21 6.71 -14.05
C THR A 48 9.41 6.17 -12.64
N PRO A 49 8.61 5.17 -12.19
CA PRO A 49 8.78 4.58 -10.86
C PRO A 49 10.23 4.16 -10.56
N VAL A 50 10.90 3.47 -11.49
CA VAL A 50 12.31 3.07 -11.31
C VAL A 50 13.25 4.28 -11.18
N LYS A 51 13.04 5.33 -11.98
CA LYS A 51 13.87 6.56 -11.88
C LYS A 51 13.61 7.33 -10.59
N ALA A 52 12.38 7.36 -10.11
CA ALA A 52 12.04 7.97 -8.84
C ALA A 52 12.69 7.20 -7.68
N LEU A 53 12.59 5.86 -7.69
CA LEU A 53 13.21 4.98 -6.72
C LEU A 53 14.74 5.15 -6.70
N ALA A 54 15.39 5.15 -7.87
CA ALA A 54 16.83 5.36 -7.99
C ALA A 54 17.28 6.74 -7.48
N SER A 55 16.41 7.76 -7.56
CA SER A 55 16.70 9.08 -6.99
C SER A 55 16.45 9.17 -5.48
N MET A 56 15.75 8.19 -4.91
CA MET A 56 15.56 8.06 -3.48
C MET A 56 16.90 7.54 -2.90
N LYS A 57 17.66 8.42 -2.24
CA LYS A 57 18.93 8.08 -1.57
C LYS A 57 18.70 7.27 -0.28
N ARG A 58 17.87 6.22 -0.35
CA ARG A 58 17.56 5.32 0.76
C ARG A 58 17.98 3.90 0.42
N THR A 59 18.61 3.26 1.39
CA THR A 59 18.88 1.82 1.32
C THR A 59 17.56 1.06 1.51
N LEU A 60 17.19 0.27 0.51
CA LEU A 60 16.07 -0.66 0.62
C LEU A 60 16.45 -1.81 1.54
N ARG A 61 15.51 -2.26 2.36
CA ARG A 61 15.65 -3.46 3.18
C ARG A 61 14.66 -4.49 2.68
N PHE A 62 15.17 -5.64 2.26
CA PHE A 62 14.39 -6.78 1.84
C PHE A 62 14.43 -7.85 2.93
N PRO A 63 13.37 -8.66 3.08
CA PRO A 63 13.44 -9.86 3.91
C PRO A 63 14.51 -10.83 3.38
N ASP A 64 15.05 -11.65 4.28
CA ASP A 64 15.95 -12.74 3.92
C ASP A 64 15.16 -13.77 3.07
N PRO A 65 15.58 -14.06 1.82
CA PRO A 65 14.87 -14.97 0.93
C PRO A 65 14.88 -16.43 1.42
N GLU A 66 15.87 -16.83 2.22
CA GLU A 66 15.98 -18.20 2.75
C GLU A 66 15.32 -18.35 4.12
N ALA A 67 15.00 -17.24 4.78
CA ALA A 67 14.29 -17.30 6.05
C ALA A 67 12.86 -17.82 5.82
N PRO A 68 12.40 -18.79 6.63
CA PRO A 68 11.01 -19.21 6.55
C PRO A 68 10.11 -18.02 6.86
N PRO A 69 8.95 -17.91 6.19
CA PRO A 69 7.98 -16.89 6.55
C PRO A 69 7.64 -17.02 8.03
N PRO A 70 7.53 -15.91 8.76
CA PRO A 70 7.14 -15.96 10.16
C PRO A 70 5.80 -16.68 10.31
N ASP A 71 5.61 -17.38 11.43
CA ASP A 71 4.33 -18.02 11.74
C ASP A 71 3.24 -16.96 11.84
N TRP A 72 2.48 -16.80 10.75
CA TRP A 72 1.45 -15.77 10.60
C TRP A 72 0.26 -15.96 11.56
N ARG A 73 0.18 -17.11 12.24
CA ARG A 73 -0.83 -17.37 13.28
C ARG A 73 -0.46 -16.74 14.61
N LYS A 74 0.81 -16.40 14.83
CA LYS A 74 1.26 -15.70 16.02
C LYS A 74 1.21 -14.21 15.76
N GLU A 75 0.28 -13.55 16.44
CA GLU A 75 0.27 -12.10 16.46
C GLU A 75 1.56 -11.57 17.11
N PRO A 76 2.16 -10.50 16.59
CA PRO A 76 3.36 -9.95 17.18
C PRO A 76 3.03 -9.35 18.55
N GLU A 77 3.86 -9.57 19.56
CA GLU A 77 3.68 -8.96 20.89
C GLU A 77 4.04 -7.46 20.92
N LYS A 78 4.76 -6.98 19.89
CA LYS A 78 5.25 -5.61 19.78
C LYS A 78 5.45 -5.20 18.33
N GLY A 79 5.40 -3.90 18.08
CA GLY A 79 5.66 -3.33 16.76
C GLY A 79 4.52 -2.42 16.33
N ARG A 80 4.60 -1.97 15.08
CA ARG A 80 3.63 -1.05 14.48
C ARG A 80 3.22 -1.50 13.10
N TYR A 81 1.92 -1.48 12.84
CA TYR A 81 1.37 -1.60 11.50
C TYR A 81 0.99 -0.22 10.99
N HIS A 82 1.52 0.16 9.82
CA HIS A 82 1.23 1.44 9.19
C HIS A 82 0.39 1.25 7.93
N PHE A 83 -0.75 1.93 7.87
CA PHE A 83 -1.66 1.92 6.73
C PHE A 83 -1.75 3.33 6.16
N VAL A 84 -1.29 3.50 4.92
CA VAL A 84 -1.50 4.72 4.16
C VAL A 84 -2.72 4.51 3.27
N ARG A 85 -3.78 5.29 3.50
CA ARG A 85 -5.08 5.13 2.82
C ARG A 85 -5.67 6.48 2.44
N LEU A 86 -6.19 6.55 1.22
CA LEU A 86 -7.02 7.66 0.78
C LEU A 86 -8.39 7.54 1.43
N ILE A 87 -8.82 8.57 2.14
CA ILE A 87 -10.16 8.66 2.70
C ILE A 87 -11.13 9.12 1.60
N ARG A 88 -12.27 8.46 1.50
CA ARG A 88 -13.30 8.78 0.50
C ARG A 88 -14.37 9.68 1.10
N SER A 89 -15.32 10.10 0.28
CA SER A 89 -16.45 10.95 0.68
C SER A 89 -17.37 10.34 1.76
N ASP A 90 -17.24 9.03 2.04
CA ASP A 90 -17.94 8.37 3.13
C ASP A 90 -17.27 8.56 4.50
N LEU A 91 -16.09 9.21 4.54
CA LEU A 91 -15.31 9.51 5.74
C LEU A 91 -15.04 8.27 6.60
N ARG A 92 -14.80 7.13 5.94
CA ARG A 92 -14.50 5.86 6.58
C ARG A 92 -13.10 5.38 6.22
N LEU A 93 -12.39 4.91 7.24
CA LEU A 93 -11.13 4.19 7.12
C LEU A 93 -11.39 2.71 7.41
N ASN A 94 -11.12 1.83 6.44
CA ASN A 94 -11.20 0.38 6.65
C ASN A 94 -9.82 -0.22 6.92
N ILE A 95 -9.68 -0.92 8.04
CA ILE A 95 -8.47 -1.67 8.41
C ILE A 95 -8.92 -3.03 8.92
N PHE A 96 -8.36 -4.11 8.35
CA PHE A 96 -8.70 -5.49 8.70
C PHE A 96 -10.21 -5.84 8.67
N GLY A 97 -10.99 -5.15 7.84
CA GLY A 97 -12.45 -5.36 7.76
C GLY A 97 -13.25 -4.50 8.73
N GLU A 98 -12.60 -3.87 9.71
CA GLU A 98 -13.23 -2.92 10.63
C GLU A 98 -13.27 -1.51 10.02
N SER A 99 -14.32 -0.75 10.31
CA SER A 99 -14.55 0.58 9.74
C SER A 99 -14.54 1.65 10.83
N PHE A 100 -13.66 2.64 10.67
CA PHE A 100 -13.49 3.76 11.61
C PHE A 100 -13.93 5.06 10.95
N SER A 101 -14.80 5.83 11.63
CA SER A 101 -15.10 7.20 11.20
C SER A 101 -13.87 8.08 11.35
N VAL A 102 -13.65 8.98 10.40
CA VAL A 102 -12.56 9.95 10.45
C VAL A 102 -13.06 11.39 10.34
N PRO A 103 -12.29 12.40 10.78
CA PRO A 103 -12.70 13.80 10.64
C PRO A 103 -12.95 14.20 9.18
N PRO A 104 -13.91 15.10 8.92
CA PRO A 104 -14.21 15.61 7.57
C PRO A 104 -13.01 16.27 6.88
N GLU A 105 -12.07 16.84 7.64
CA GLU A 105 -10.85 17.44 7.08
C GLU A 105 -9.98 16.45 6.31
N LEU A 106 -10.20 15.14 6.51
CA LEU A 106 -9.47 14.09 5.78
C LEU A 106 -10.15 13.67 4.48
N GLU A 107 -11.30 14.24 4.10
CA GLU A 107 -11.96 13.86 2.85
C GLU A 107 -11.03 14.04 1.64
N PHE A 108 -10.87 12.99 0.83
CA PHE A 108 -9.96 12.93 -0.31
C PHE A 108 -8.48 13.15 0.01
N GLU A 109 -8.10 13.07 1.29
CA GLU A 109 -6.73 13.12 1.75
C GLU A 109 -6.18 11.73 2.09
N TYR A 110 -4.87 11.59 2.01
CA TYR A 110 -4.18 10.40 2.51
C TYR A 110 -3.94 10.52 4.01
N ALA A 111 -4.48 9.57 4.77
CA ALA A 111 -4.21 9.42 6.19
C ALA A 111 -3.25 8.25 6.43
N VAL A 112 -2.44 8.39 7.48
CA VAL A 112 -1.58 7.33 8.02
C VAL A 112 -2.20 6.82 9.30
N ALA A 113 -2.78 5.62 9.23
CA ALA A 113 -3.20 4.86 10.40
C ALA A 113 -2.04 4.03 10.94
N THR A 114 -1.79 4.10 12.23
CA THR A 114 -0.77 3.31 12.91
C THR A 114 -1.41 2.54 14.06
N ILE A 115 -1.38 1.21 13.97
CA ILE A 115 -1.66 0.33 15.09
C ILE A 115 -0.36 0.11 15.85
N ASP A 116 -0.31 0.52 17.11
CA ASP A 116 0.77 0.16 18.03
C ASP A 116 0.32 -1.06 18.84
N VAL A 117 0.96 -2.21 18.59
CA VAL A 117 0.47 -3.51 19.08
C VAL A 117 0.63 -3.63 20.59
N LYS A 118 1.74 -3.11 21.12
CA LYS A 118 2.00 -3.16 22.56
C LYS A 118 1.07 -2.23 23.33
N GLU A 119 0.80 -1.06 22.76
CA GLU A 119 -0.05 -0.05 23.38
C GLU A 119 -1.55 -0.29 23.13
N GLN A 120 -1.90 -1.23 22.26
CA GLN A 120 -3.28 -1.52 21.84
C GLN A 120 -4.02 -0.24 21.41
N LYS A 121 -3.38 0.55 20.56
CA LYS A 121 -3.88 1.85 20.09
C LYS A 121 -3.81 1.96 18.58
N LEU A 122 -4.90 2.45 18.00
CA LEU A 122 -4.95 2.92 16.62
C LEU A 122 -4.87 4.45 16.61
N THR A 123 -3.86 4.99 15.94
CA THR A 123 -3.70 6.44 15.71
C THR A 123 -3.89 6.76 14.24
N ILE A 124 -4.62 7.81 13.93
CA ILE A 124 -4.83 8.29 12.56
C ILE A 124 -4.21 9.67 12.48
N SER A 125 -3.27 9.83 11.54
CA SER A 125 -2.51 11.07 11.35
C SER A 125 -2.53 11.52 9.89
N HIS A 126 -2.36 12.82 9.67
CA HIS A 126 -2.24 13.43 8.36
C HIS A 126 -1.18 14.52 8.44
N ASP A 127 -0.22 14.51 7.50
CA ASP A 127 0.94 15.40 7.50
C ASP A 127 1.68 15.51 8.85
N GLY A 128 1.80 14.37 9.55
CA GLY A 128 2.45 14.28 10.85
C GLY A 128 1.61 14.80 12.03
N LYS A 129 0.42 15.35 11.79
CA LYS A 129 -0.53 15.77 12.83
C LYS A 129 -1.43 14.59 13.23
N LEU A 130 -1.56 14.35 14.53
CA LEU A 130 -2.53 13.40 15.07
C LEU A 130 -3.95 13.95 14.88
N MET A 131 -4.81 13.18 14.22
CA MET A 131 -6.19 13.56 13.92
C MET A 131 -7.18 12.81 14.80
N LYS A 132 -6.89 11.54 15.12
CA LYS A 132 -7.74 10.71 15.96
C LYS A 132 -6.93 9.61 16.63
N GLN A 133 -7.33 9.23 17.84
CA GLN A 133 -6.82 8.06 18.56
C GLN A 133 -7.98 7.21 19.05
N ILE A 134 -7.83 5.90 18.96
CA ILE A 134 -8.85 4.91 19.31
C ILE A 134 -8.14 3.78 20.06
N GLU A 135 -8.73 3.29 21.15
CA GLU A 135 -8.33 2.01 21.73
C GLU A 135 -8.59 0.90 20.72
N TYR A 136 -7.60 0.07 20.49
CA TYR A 136 -7.63 -0.97 19.46
C TYR A 136 -6.99 -2.23 20.01
N MET A 137 -7.84 -3.08 20.58
CA MET A 137 -7.46 -4.41 21.05
C MET A 137 -7.77 -5.41 19.94
N ARG A 138 -6.73 -6.05 19.45
CA ARG A 138 -6.83 -7.27 18.67
C ARG A 138 -6.04 -8.36 19.40
#